data_AF-A0A9D0HEY4-F1
#
_entry.id   AF-A0A9D0HEY4-F1
#
_cell.length_a   1.000
_cell.length_b   1.000
_cell.length_c   1.000
_cell.angle_alpha   90.00
_cell.angle_beta   90.00
_cell.angle_gamma   90.00
#
_symmetry.space_group_name_H-M   'P 1'
#
loop_
_entity.id
_entity.type
_entity.pdbx_description
1 polymer ?
#
loop_
_entity_poly.entity_id
_entity_poly.type
_entity_poly.pdbx_seq_one_letter_code
_entity_poly.pdbx_strand_id
1 'polypeptide(L)'
;MTRKHTFLLLTAISLLTGCIEETSPGYSAGVVPPPNNRAAQKHPKPLDCSEPGPACPCDEQGARQSCGKAYSKVGEQLSCGPGEMVCDGEIWGECMVNFTIQGDAVAASLGGTSACNNACSPNCHTFNDDPSGLTDPGTGLVATPGGLSLPAKAEPQQGGACDGGSTGSCEHSICVEGGPLSAGCDATAAAAPSCVSDICATNPSCCSGNWDSSCVALIDTVCDASCYADPYD
;
A
#
# COMPACT_ATOMS: atom_id res chain seq x y z
N MET A 1 -48.76 -2.96 39.81
CA MET A 1 -48.46 -4.12 38.95
C MET A 1 -46.95 -4.22 38.82
N THR A 2 -46.34 -5.01 39.70
CA THR A 2 -44.90 -5.06 39.94
C THR A 2 -44.33 -6.30 39.25
N ARG A 3 -43.65 -6.12 38.11
CA ARG A 3 -42.96 -7.21 37.41
C ARG A 3 -41.57 -7.42 38.03
N LYS A 4 -41.40 -8.55 38.70
CA LYS A 4 -40.12 -9.08 39.18
C LYS A 4 -39.35 -9.62 37.99
N HIS A 5 -38.19 -9.03 37.68
CA HIS A 5 -37.26 -9.58 36.70
C HIS A 5 -36.29 -10.53 37.39
N THR A 6 -36.47 -11.82 37.08
CA THR A 6 -35.59 -12.93 37.47
C THR A 6 -34.26 -12.80 36.75
N PHE A 7 -33.20 -12.55 37.51
CA PHE A 7 -31.81 -12.65 37.07
C PHE A 7 -31.45 -14.14 36.89
N LEU A 8 -31.09 -14.53 35.66
CA LEU A 8 -30.59 -15.86 35.35
C LEU A 8 -29.09 -15.74 35.12
N LEU A 9 -28.31 -16.16 36.12
CA LEU A 9 -26.86 -16.25 36.07
C LEU A 9 -26.50 -17.48 35.21
N LEU A 10 -25.97 -17.28 34.01
CA LEU A 10 -25.24 -18.32 33.27
C LEU A 10 -23.74 -18.12 33.51
N THR A 11 -23.18 -18.96 34.37
CA THR A 11 -21.73 -19.16 34.51
C THR A 11 -21.27 -20.13 33.41
N ALA A 12 -20.72 -19.59 32.33
CA ALA A 12 -19.96 -20.37 31.35
C ALA A 12 -18.50 -20.47 31.82
N ILE A 13 -18.15 -21.63 32.39
CA ILE A 13 -16.77 -22.02 32.69
C ILE A 13 -16.20 -22.62 31.40
N SER A 14 -15.39 -21.85 30.67
CA SER A 14 -14.57 -22.35 29.55
C SER A 14 -13.14 -22.59 30.04
N LEU A 15 -12.82 -23.85 30.27
CA LEU A 15 -11.46 -24.36 30.47
C LEU A 15 -10.81 -24.58 29.08
N LEU A 16 -9.98 -23.62 28.64
CA LEU A 16 -8.98 -23.81 27.58
C LEU A 16 -7.61 -23.75 28.27
N THR A 17 -7.17 -24.85 28.89
CA THR A 17 -6.15 -25.78 28.36
C THR A 17 -5.19 -25.18 27.32
N GLY A 18 -4.07 -24.65 27.82
CA GLY A 18 -2.73 -24.94 27.31
C GLY A 18 -2.31 -24.35 25.96
N CYS A 19 -1.78 -23.12 25.97
CA CYS A 19 -0.69 -22.78 25.04
C CYS A 19 0.62 -23.21 25.70
N ILE A 20 1.25 -24.23 25.14
CA ILE A 20 2.66 -24.54 25.40
C ILE A 20 3.51 -23.33 24.96
N GLU A 21 4.29 -22.80 25.90
CA GLU A 21 5.42 -21.92 25.60
C GLU A 21 6.41 -22.71 24.75
N GLU A 22 6.41 -22.47 23.44
CA GLU A 22 7.54 -22.77 22.58
C GLU A 22 8.68 -21.83 23.01
N THR A 23 9.54 -22.32 23.90
CA THR A 23 10.86 -21.74 24.12
C THR A 23 11.61 -21.75 22.80
N SER A 24 11.53 -20.65 22.06
CA SER A 24 12.36 -20.42 20.88
C SER A 24 13.82 -20.49 21.35
N PRO A 25 14.66 -21.39 20.79
CA PRO A 25 16.07 -21.40 21.14
C PRO A 25 16.64 -20.02 20.79
N GLY A 26 17.13 -19.33 21.82
CA GLY A 26 17.78 -18.04 21.68
C GLY A 26 18.84 -18.14 20.59
N TYR A 27 18.62 -17.41 19.50
CA TYR A 27 19.61 -17.22 18.46
C TYR A 27 20.70 -16.32 19.05
N SER A 28 21.64 -16.94 19.76
CA SER A 28 22.84 -16.26 20.24
C SER A 28 23.63 -15.79 19.03
N ALA A 29 23.54 -14.50 18.76
CA ALA A 29 24.34 -13.78 17.78
C ALA A 29 25.83 -13.89 18.17
N GLY A 30 26.49 -14.91 17.64
CA GLY A 30 27.92 -15.15 17.79
C GLY A 30 28.53 -15.89 16.60
N VAL A 31 27.83 -15.92 15.46
CA VAL A 31 28.42 -16.44 14.22
C VAL A 31 29.33 -15.35 13.67
N VAL A 32 30.61 -15.48 13.98
CA VAL A 32 31.68 -14.79 13.24
C VAL A 32 31.46 -15.15 11.76
N PRO A 33 31.19 -14.18 10.87
CA PRO A 33 31.02 -14.48 9.46
C PRO A 33 32.28 -15.20 8.95
N PRO A 34 32.14 -16.26 8.14
CA PRO A 34 33.30 -16.92 7.56
C PRO A 34 34.18 -15.88 6.85
N PRO A 35 35.52 -16.00 6.92
CA PRO A 35 36.40 -15.05 6.24
C PRO A 35 35.99 -14.97 4.77
N ASN A 36 35.71 -13.74 4.34
CA ASN A 36 35.29 -13.40 2.99
C ASN A 36 36.43 -13.72 2.00
N ASN A 37 36.57 -14.99 1.63
CA ASN A 37 37.41 -15.43 0.53
C ASN A 37 36.67 -15.22 -0.81
N ARG A 38 36.04 -14.05 -1.02
CA ARG A 38 35.69 -13.59 -2.37
C ARG A 38 36.99 -13.18 -3.06
N ALA A 39 37.72 -14.18 -3.56
CA ALA A 39 38.51 -13.96 -4.75
C ALA A 39 37.56 -13.36 -5.79
N ALA A 40 37.81 -12.10 -6.16
CA ALA A 40 36.97 -11.29 -7.02
C ALA A 40 36.45 -12.13 -8.20
N GLN A 41 35.19 -12.55 -8.12
CA GLN A 41 34.52 -13.15 -9.27
C GLN A 41 34.43 -12.02 -10.29
N LYS A 42 35.31 -12.11 -11.29
CA LYS A 42 35.43 -11.11 -12.34
C LYS A 42 34.16 -11.20 -13.19
N HIS A 43 33.14 -10.43 -12.83
CA HIS A 43 31.91 -10.34 -13.60
C HIS A 43 32.27 -9.88 -15.03
N PRO A 44 31.95 -10.66 -16.08
CA PRO A 44 32.47 -10.43 -17.43
C PRO A 44 31.78 -9.28 -18.17
N LYS A 45 30.84 -8.56 -17.55
CA LYS A 45 30.17 -7.39 -18.13
C LYS A 45 30.10 -6.28 -17.07
N PRO A 46 30.39 -5.01 -17.43
CA PRO A 46 30.11 -3.88 -16.55
C PRO A 46 28.65 -3.95 -16.09
N LEU A 47 28.43 -3.96 -14.77
CA LEU A 47 27.10 -3.88 -14.19
C LEU A 47 26.53 -2.49 -14.49
N ASP A 48 25.39 -2.46 -15.16
CA ASP A 48 24.60 -1.23 -15.30
C ASP A 48 23.82 -1.04 -14.01
N CYS A 49 24.28 -0.11 -13.19
CA CYS A 49 23.68 0.21 -11.89
C CYS A 49 22.69 1.38 -11.97
N SER A 50 22.07 1.59 -13.14
CA SER A 50 20.94 2.52 -13.28
C SER A 50 19.75 2.12 -12.41
N GLU A 51 19.63 0.83 -12.10
CA GLU A 51 18.74 0.30 -11.06
C GLU A 51 19.57 -0.39 -9.97
N PRO A 52 19.22 -0.20 -8.69
CA PRO A 52 19.91 -0.91 -7.61
C PRO A 52 19.76 -2.42 -7.77
N GLY A 53 20.89 -3.12 -7.72
CA GLY A 53 20.94 -4.57 -7.84
C GLY A 53 22.20 -5.15 -7.20
N PRO A 54 22.31 -6.48 -7.11
CA PRO A 54 23.46 -7.14 -6.50
C PRO A 54 24.78 -6.66 -7.12
N ALA A 55 25.77 -6.38 -6.27
CA ALA A 55 27.07 -5.83 -6.63
C ALA A 55 27.08 -4.39 -7.19
N CYS A 56 25.94 -3.69 -7.18
CA CYS A 56 25.91 -2.23 -7.37
C CYS A 56 26.28 -1.49 -6.09
N PRO A 57 26.92 -0.30 -6.20
CA PRO A 57 27.30 0.48 -5.04
C PRO A 57 26.10 0.93 -4.22
N CYS A 58 26.29 1.07 -2.92
CA CYS A 58 25.32 1.59 -1.98
C CYS A 58 26.01 2.49 -0.94
N ASP A 59 25.31 3.50 -0.46
CA ASP A 59 25.92 4.56 0.36
C ASP A 59 25.92 4.28 1.87
N GLU A 60 25.02 3.40 2.34
CA GLU A 60 24.78 3.20 3.78
C GLU A 60 24.76 1.72 4.15
N GLN A 61 25.74 1.30 4.96
CA GLN A 61 25.81 -0.06 5.49
C GLN A 61 24.52 -0.41 6.26
N GLY A 62 23.92 -1.54 5.92
CA GLY A 62 22.67 -2.00 6.52
C GLY A 62 21.41 -1.42 5.88
N ALA A 63 21.53 -0.48 4.93
CA ALA A 63 20.39 -0.05 4.12
C ALA A 63 19.73 -1.26 3.47
N ARG A 64 18.39 -1.22 3.40
CA ARG A 64 17.57 -2.26 2.79
C ARG A 64 16.88 -1.72 1.56
N GLN A 65 16.80 -2.55 0.53
CA GLN A 65 16.03 -2.22 -0.65
C GLN A 65 15.26 -3.44 -1.14
N SER A 66 14.02 -3.19 -1.55
CA SER A 66 13.20 -4.22 -2.20
C SER A 66 13.86 -4.65 -3.50
N CYS A 67 13.90 -5.95 -3.71
CA CYS A 67 14.43 -6.58 -4.91
C CYS A 67 13.53 -7.74 -5.33
N GLY A 68 13.71 -8.23 -6.56
CA GLY A 68 13.04 -9.43 -7.02
C GLY A 68 14.03 -10.39 -7.68
N LYS A 69 13.92 -11.67 -7.36
CA LYS A 69 14.83 -12.71 -7.87
C LYS A 69 14.02 -13.91 -8.38
N ALA A 70 14.43 -14.40 -9.55
CA ALA A 70 14.02 -15.71 -10.03
C ALA A 70 14.70 -16.79 -9.16
N TYR A 71 13.93 -17.63 -8.49
CA TYR A 71 14.48 -18.69 -7.63
C TYR A 71 14.21 -20.10 -8.15
N SER A 72 13.25 -20.27 -9.07
CA SER A 72 13.00 -21.57 -9.72
C SER A 72 12.52 -21.40 -11.16
N LYS A 73 12.98 -22.28 -12.06
CA LYS A 73 12.43 -22.46 -13.41
C LYS A 73 12.07 -23.94 -13.58
N VAL A 74 10.80 -24.26 -13.78
CA VAL A 74 10.32 -25.62 -14.07
C VAL A 74 9.66 -25.60 -15.44
N GLY A 75 10.28 -26.24 -16.44
CA GLY A 75 9.87 -26.09 -17.83
C GLY A 75 10.01 -24.63 -18.28
N GLU A 76 8.93 -24.01 -18.77
CA GLU A 76 8.88 -22.58 -19.10
C GLU A 76 8.30 -21.70 -17.98
N GLN A 77 7.94 -22.29 -16.84
CA GLN A 77 7.41 -21.52 -15.71
C GLN A 77 8.57 -20.94 -14.88
N LEU A 78 8.62 -19.62 -14.79
CA LEU A 78 9.56 -18.89 -13.95
C LEU A 78 8.86 -18.48 -12.65
N SER A 79 9.41 -18.90 -11.51
CA SER A 79 8.96 -18.45 -10.20
C SER A 79 9.86 -17.32 -9.71
N CYS A 80 9.28 -16.12 -9.63
CA CYS A 80 9.88 -14.94 -9.03
C CYS A 80 9.35 -14.78 -7.60
N GLY A 81 10.18 -14.27 -6.69
CA GLY A 81 9.74 -13.89 -5.36
C GLY A 81 10.24 -12.50 -4.99
N PRO A 82 9.44 -11.68 -4.28
CA PRO A 82 9.92 -10.44 -3.70
C PRO A 82 10.91 -10.77 -2.58
N GLY A 83 11.96 -9.97 -2.49
CA GLY A 83 12.99 -10.10 -1.48
C GLY A 83 13.52 -8.75 -1.03
N GLU A 84 14.48 -8.80 -0.13
CA GLU A 84 15.26 -7.62 0.26
C GLU A 84 16.74 -7.90 0.03
N MET A 85 17.44 -6.89 -0.45
CA MET A 85 18.90 -6.85 -0.43
C MET A 85 19.36 -5.88 0.66
N VAL A 86 20.51 -6.20 1.27
CA VAL A 86 21.11 -5.39 2.33
C VAL A 86 22.46 -4.89 1.85
N CYS A 87 22.72 -3.59 1.99
CA CYS A 87 24.00 -2.98 1.69
C CYS A 87 25.06 -3.42 2.72
N ASP A 88 26.23 -3.88 2.28
CA ASP A 88 27.33 -4.23 3.20
C ASP A 88 28.20 -3.02 3.60
N GLY A 89 27.90 -1.84 3.06
CA GLY A 89 28.63 -0.59 3.23
C GLY A 89 29.40 -0.17 1.98
N GLU A 90 29.54 -1.06 0.99
CA GLU A 90 30.14 -0.74 -0.30
C GLU A 90 29.24 -1.17 -1.45
N ILE A 91 28.60 -2.34 -1.36
CA ILE A 91 27.75 -2.91 -2.40
C ILE A 91 26.47 -3.54 -1.84
N TRP A 92 25.43 -3.54 -2.67
CA TRP A 92 24.22 -4.30 -2.41
C TRP A 92 24.52 -5.80 -2.44
N GLY A 93 24.10 -6.49 -1.37
CA GLY A 93 24.18 -7.94 -1.26
C GLY A 93 23.26 -8.67 -2.24
N GLU A 94 23.24 -10.00 -2.13
CA GLU A 94 22.28 -10.83 -2.86
C GLU A 94 20.84 -10.51 -2.43
N CYS A 95 19.90 -10.61 -3.37
CA CYS A 95 18.48 -10.51 -3.07
C CYS A 95 18.02 -11.73 -2.28
N MET A 96 17.61 -11.53 -1.02
CA MET A 96 17.10 -12.56 -0.13
C MET A 96 15.57 -12.59 -0.24
N VAL A 97 15.03 -13.60 -0.92
CA VAL A 97 13.57 -13.79 -1.08
C VAL A 97 12.99 -14.24 0.26
N ASN A 98 12.14 -13.39 0.88
CA ASN A 98 11.58 -13.66 2.22
C ASN A 98 10.28 -14.47 2.14
N PHE A 99 9.56 -14.41 1.01
CA PHE A 99 8.35 -15.19 0.76
C PHE A 99 8.31 -15.69 -0.67
N THR A 100 7.96 -16.97 -0.84
CA THR A 100 7.60 -17.52 -2.14
C THR A 100 6.11 -17.28 -2.35
N ILE A 101 5.78 -16.27 -3.16
CA ILE A 101 4.41 -16.13 -3.65
C ILE A 101 4.25 -17.21 -4.71
N GLN A 102 3.43 -18.25 -4.44
CA GLN A 102 2.86 -19.08 -5.49
C GLN A 102 1.78 -18.25 -6.19
N GLY A 103 2.20 -17.30 -7.03
CA GLY A 103 1.32 -16.73 -8.03
C GLY A 103 1.25 -17.71 -9.20
N ASP A 104 0.08 -17.87 -9.81
CA ASP A 104 -0.10 -18.56 -11.09
C ASP A 104 0.67 -17.80 -12.18
N ALA A 105 1.99 -18.00 -12.26
CA ALA A 105 2.84 -17.39 -13.25
C ALA A 105 2.55 -18.04 -14.62
N VAL A 106 1.93 -17.27 -15.51
CA VAL A 106 1.67 -17.66 -16.91
C VAL A 106 2.98 -17.57 -17.69
N ALA A 107 3.32 -18.63 -18.43
CA ALA A 107 4.47 -18.64 -19.31
C ALA A 107 4.29 -17.62 -20.45
N ALA A 108 5.16 -16.61 -20.52
CA ALA A 108 5.17 -15.64 -21.61
C ALA A 108 5.98 -16.16 -22.80
N SER A 109 5.34 -16.31 -23.96
CA SER A 109 5.97 -16.66 -25.24
C SER A 109 5.72 -15.57 -26.28
N LEU A 110 6.81 -14.85 -26.61
CA LEU A 110 7.20 -14.26 -27.90
C LEU A 110 6.18 -13.41 -28.67
N GLY A 111 5.77 -12.30 -28.06
CA GLY A 111 5.39 -11.07 -28.77
C GLY A 111 6.19 -9.90 -28.19
N GLY A 112 7.18 -9.39 -28.91
CA GLY A 112 8.04 -8.31 -28.40
C GLY A 112 7.32 -6.97 -28.34
N THR A 113 7.47 -6.23 -27.24
CA THR A 113 8.36 -5.05 -27.12
C THR A 113 8.10 -4.25 -25.83
N SER A 114 9.06 -4.25 -24.92
CA SER A 114 9.66 -3.10 -24.23
C SER A 114 10.46 -3.61 -23.02
N ALA A 115 11.40 -2.80 -22.51
CA ALA A 115 12.61 -3.20 -21.78
C ALA A 115 12.40 -3.75 -20.34
N CYS A 116 11.42 -4.61 -20.11
CA CYS A 116 11.46 -5.48 -18.95
C CYS A 116 12.48 -6.61 -19.19
N ASN A 117 13.76 -6.28 -18.97
CA ASN A 117 14.85 -7.26 -19.06
C ASN A 117 14.83 -8.25 -17.90
N ASN A 118 14.11 -7.93 -16.82
CA ASN A 118 13.95 -8.76 -15.65
C ASN A 118 12.46 -8.90 -15.31
N ALA A 119 11.85 -10.01 -15.73
CA ALA A 119 10.46 -10.35 -15.41
C ALA A 119 10.19 -10.50 -13.90
N CYS A 120 11.24 -10.57 -13.07
CA CYS A 120 11.13 -10.57 -11.63
C CYS A 120 11.31 -9.17 -11.01
N SER A 121 11.52 -8.11 -11.80
CA SER A 121 11.52 -6.76 -11.26
C SER A 121 10.11 -6.42 -10.76
N PRO A 122 9.94 -5.92 -9.53
CA PRO A 122 8.62 -5.52 -9.03
C PRO A 122 7.99 -4.39 -9.85
N ASN A 123 8.81 -3.65 -10.60
CA ASN A 123 8.39 -2.56 -11.49
C ASN A 123 8.14 -3.04 -12.92
N CYS A 124 8.37 -4.32 -13.20
CA CYS A 124 8.06 -4.90 -14.49
C CYS A 124 6.62 -5.46 -14.49
N HIS A 125 5.77 -4.84 -15.29
CA HIS A 125 4.44 -5.34 -15.58
C HIS A 125 4.35 -5.67 -17.07
N THR A 126 3.96 -6.89 -17.39
CA THR A 126 3.66 -7.31 -18.77
C THR A 126 2.16 -7.53 -18.90
N PHE A 127 1.58 -7.03 -19.98
CA PHE A 127 0.17 -7.20 -20.27
C PHE A 127 0.02 -8.15 -21.46
N ASN A 128 -0.90 -9.12 -21.35
CA ASN A 128 -1.20 -9.99 -22.46
C ASN A 128 -2.18 -9.25 -23.39
N ASP A 129 -1.73 -9.00 -24.62
CA ASP A 129 -2.55 -8.40 -25.68
C ASP A 129 -2.90 -9.51 -26.68
N ASP A 130 -4.18 -9.80 -26.83
CA ASP A 130 -4.69 -10.75 -27.82
C ASP A 130 -5.58 -10.04 -28.85
N PRO A 131 -5.95 -10.67 -29.99
CA PRO A 131 -6.78 -10.01 -31.01
C PRO A 131 -8.15 -9.50 -30.53
N SER A 132 -8.61 -9.92 -29.34
CA SER A 132 -9.83 -9.46 -28.67
C SER A 132 -9.57 -8.24 -27.77
N GLY A 133 -8.31 -7.86 -27.58
CA GLY A 133 -7.84 -6.72 -26.78
C GLY A 133 -7.03 -7.13 -25.54
N LEU A 134 -6.73 -6.14 -24.69
CA LEU A 134 -6.17 -6.37 -23.35
C LEU A 134 -7.22 -7.09 -22.50
N THR A 135 -7.06 -8.40 -22.30
CA THR A 135 -8.07 -9.25 -21.66
C THR A 135 -7.97 -9.34 -20.14
N ASP A 136 -7.07 -8.57 -19.52
CA ASP A 136 -6.90 -8.58 -18.06
C ASP A 136 -7.70 -7.45 -17.38
N PRO A 137 -8.91 -7.72 -16.86
CA PRO A 137 -9.75 -6.73 -16.20
C PRO A 137 -9.16 -6.20 -14.89
N GLY A 138 -8.12 -6.84 -14.33
CA GLY A 138 -7.48 -6.42 -13.07
C GLY A 138 -6.50 -5.25 -13.23
N THR A 139 -6.11 -4.93 -14.45
CA THR A 139 -5.03 -3.95 -14.73
C THR A 139 -5.51 -2.51 -14.65
N GLY A 140 -6.82 -2.28 -14.73
CA GLY A 140 -7.35 -0.93 -14.89
C GLY A 140 -6.74 -0.25 -16.12
N LEU A 141 -6.58 -0.97 -17.24
CA LEU A 141 -6.28 -0.42 -18.55
C LEU A 141 -7.46 -0.73 -19.48
N VAL A 142 -7.92 0.28 -20.23
CA VAL A 142 -8.98 0.14 -21.23
C VAL A 142 -8.40 0.46 -22.60
N ALA A 143 -8.50 -0.50 -23.50
CA ALA A 143 -8.24 -0.26 -24.91
C ALA A 143 -9.33 0.64 -25.49
N THR A 144 -8.94 1.82 -25.99
CA THR A 144 -9.83 2.74 -26.71
C THR A 144 -9.47 2.76 -28.20
N PRO A 145 -10.35 3.25 -29.10
CA PRO A 145 -9.98 3.48 -30.49
C PRO A 145 -8.77 4.43 -30.67
N GLY A 146 -8.43 5.22 -29.65
CA GLY A 146 -7.26 6.11 -29.63
C GLY A 146 -5.99 5.50 -29.00
N GLY A 147 -6.01 4.22 -28.63
CA GLY A 147 -4.90 3.53 -27.97
C GLY A 147 -5.26 3.04 -26.56
N LEU A 148 -4.25 2.55 -25.83
CA LEU A 148 -4.41 2.17 -24.43
C LEU A 148 -4.61 3.44 -23.59
N SER A 149 -5.72 3.49 -22.88
CA SER A 149 -5.96 4.48 -21.85
C SER A 149 -6.04 3.73 -20.53
N LEU A 150 -5.73 4.38 -19.41
CA LEU A 150 -6.38 3.94 -18.18
C LEU A 150 -7.89 4.14 -18.46
N PRO A 151 -8.82 3.23 -18.05
CA PRO A 151 -10.22 3.62 -17.96
C PRO A 151 -10.18 4.99 -17.32
N ALA A 152 -10.93 5.95 -17.89
CA ALA A 152 -11.37 7.04 -17.06
C ALA A 152 -11.89 6.33 -15.82
N LYS A 153 -11.12 6.46 -14.75
CA LYS A 153 -11.47 5.89 -13.46
C LYS A 153 -12.93 6.32 -13.36
N ALA A 154 -13.90 5.40 -13.36
CA ALA A 154 -15.04 5.69 -12.51
C ALA A 154 -14.32 5.84 -11.19
N GLU A 155 -14.04 7.09 -10.78
CA GLU A 155 -12.99 7.35 -9.81
C GLU A 155 -13.15 6.34 -8.68
N PRO A 156 -12.12 5.53 -8.32
CA PRO A 156 -11.95 5.49 -6.89
C PRO A 156 -11.64 6.91 -6.48
N GLN A 157 -12.51 7.52 -5.70
CA GLN A 157 -12.10 8.66 -4.92
C GLN A 157 -10.79 8.26 -4.21
N GLN A 158 -9.71 8.90 -4.62
CA GLN A 158 -8.34 8.65 -4.17
C GLN A 158 -7.65 9.95 -4.61
N GLY A 159 -7.44 10.94 -3.75
CA GLY A 159 -7.56 10.97 -2.29
C GLY A 159 -8.97 11.18 -1.73
N GLY A 160 -9.26 10.92 -0.46
CA GLY A 160 -8.32 10.81 0.67
C GLY A 160 -7.69 12.14 1.07
N ALA A 161 -7.81 13.16 0.23
CA ALA A 161 -7.54 14.55 0.53
C ALA A 161 -8.87 15.27 0.41
N CYS A 162 -9.68 15.23 1.46
CA CYS A 162 -10.62 16.31 1.77
C CYS A 162 -11.37 16.91 0.56
N ASP A 163 -11.96 16.08 -0.30
CA ASP A 163 -12.93 16.49 -1.32
C ASP A 163 -14.29 16.90 -0.70
N GLY A 164 -14.31 17.04 0.62
CA GLY A 164 -15.24 17.92 1.32
C GLY A 164 -14.99 19.37 0.91
N GLY A 165 -15.57 19.72 -0.24
CA GLY A 165 -16.08 21.03 -0.64
C GLY A 165 -15.08 22.17 -0.77
N SER A 166 -14.27 22.11 -1.83
CA SER A 166 -13.88 23.34 -2.55
C SER A 166 -14.93 23.75 -3.60
N THR A 167 -16.00 22.97 -3.77
CA THR A 167 -17.16 23.27 -4.63
C THR A 167 -18.06 24.32 -3.97
N GLY A 168 -17.63 25.59 -4.00
CA GLY A 168 -18.43 26.71 -3.50
C GLY A 168 -17.60 27.88 -3.02
N SER A 169 -18.27 28.83 -2.36
CA SER A 169 -17.68 30.01 -1.73
C SER A 169 -17.02 29.70 -0.38
N CYS A 170 -16.52 28.49 -0.17
CA CYS A 170 -15.95 28.04 1.10
C CYS A 170 -14.48 28.46 1.18
N GLU A 171 -14.07 28.97 2.33
CA GLU A 171 -12.73 29.54 2.50
C GLU A 171 -11.64 28.46 2.58
N HIS A 172 -11.99 27.28 3.08
CA HIS A 172 -11.12 26.10 3.18
C HIS A 172 -11.94 24.80 3.16
N SER A 173 -11.27 23.65 3.05
CA SER A 173 -11.91 22.34 3.13
C SER A 173 -12.24 21.95 4.58
N ILE A 174 -13.08 20.95 4.76
CA ILE A 174 -13.45 20.43 6.10
C ILE A 174 -12.28 19.91 6.93
N CYS A 175 -11.15 19.58 6.32
CA CYS A 175 -10.00 19.02 7.02
C CYS A 175 -8.99 20.06 7.48
N VAL A 176 -9.17 21.32 7.07
CA VAL A 176 -8.24 22.40 7.38
C VAL A 176 -8.91 23.27 8.44
N GLU A 177 -8.17 23.55 9.52
CA GLU A 177 -8.64 24.47 10.56
C GLU A 177 -8.73 25.91 10.02
N GLY A 178 -9.73 26.66 10.46
CA GLY A 178 -9.95 28.03 9.97
C GLY A 178 -11.22 28.68 10.46
N GLY A 179 -11.81 29.52 9.60
CA GLY A 179 -13.10 30.16 9.84
C GLY A 179 -14.25 29.15 9.91
N PRO A 180 -15.45 29.59 10.32
CA PRO A 180 -16.62 28.70 10.33
C PRO A 180 -16.95 28.23 8.92
N LEU A 181 -17.21 26.93 8.77
CA LEU A 181 -17.72 26.38 7.51
C LEU A 181 -19.24 26.46 7.46
N SER A 182 -19.75 26.85 6.29
CA SER A 182 -21.19 26.86 6.01
C SER A 182 -21.65 25.46 5.60
N ALA A 183 -22.92 25.12 5.89
CA ALA A 183 -23.51 23.88 5.41
C ALA A 183 -23.39 23.78 3.88
N GLY A 184 -22.94 22.62 3.39
CA GLY A 184 -22.64 22.38 1.97
C GLY A 184 -21.18 22.60 1.58
N CYS A 185 -20.31 23.09 2.47
CA CYS A 185 -18.86 23.16 2.26
C CYS A 185 -18.15 21.80 2.24
N ASP A 186 -18.91 20.72 2.16
CA ASP A 186 -18.44 19.35 2.04
C ASP A 186 -19.18 18.56 0.96
N ALA A 187 -20.13 19.21 0.27
CA ALA A 187 -21.01 18.54 -0.67
C ALA A 187 -20.30 18.32 -2.02
N THR A 188 -20.19 17.05 -2.43
CA THR A 188 -19.68 16.66 -3.75
C THR A 188 -20.70 16.96 -4.88
N ALA A 189 -21.94 17.30 -4.52
CA ALA A 189 -22.99 17.77 -5.43
C ALA A 189 -23.99 18.67 -4.67
N ALA A 190 -24.67 19.59 -5.37
CA ALA A 190 -25.57 20.60 -4.79
C ALA A 190 -26.79 20.06 -3.99
N ALA A 191 -26.99 18.74 -3.93
CA ALA A 191 -28.08 18.08 -3.20
C ALA A 191 -27.62 16.90 -2.32
N ALA A 192 -26.31 16.74 -2.12
CA ALA A 192 -25.79 15.72 -1.21
C ALA A 192 -25.98 16.15 0.27
N PRO A 193 -26.19 15.19 1.19
CA PRO A 193 -26.18 15.47 2.63
C PRO A 193 -24.83 16.10 3.01
N SER A 194 -24.88 17.13 3.86
CA SER A 194 -23.70 17.88 4.32
C SER A 194 -23.24 17.36 5.68
N CYS A 195 -22.09 16.70 5.69
CA CYS A 195 -21.28 16.38 6.87
C CYS A 195 -21.07 17.62 7.75
N VAL A 196 -20.83 18.81 7.17
CA VAL A 196 -20.72 20.06 7.95
C VAL A 196 -22.00 20.32 8.73
N SER A 197 -23.19 20.11 8.14
CA SER A 197 -24.47 20.27 8.86
C SER A 197 -24.61 19.30 10.04
N ASP A 198 -24.18 18.05 9.88
CA ASP A 198 -24.25 17.04 10.94
C ASP A 198 -23.24 17.34 12.06
N ILE A 199 -22.06 17.83 11.70
CA ILE A 199 -21.07 18.35 12.65
C ILE A 199 -21.61 19.58 13.38
N CYS A 200 -22.25 20.54 12.70
CA CYS A 200 -22.88 21.70 13.34
C CYS A 200 -23.97 21.28 14.33
N ALA A 201 -24.75 20.25 14.00
CA ALA A 201 -25.80 19.74 14.88
C ALA A 201 -25.22 19.06 16.13
N THR A 202 -24.08 18.38 15.97
CA THR A 202 -23.34 17.72 17.06
C THR A 202 -22.60 18.72 17.94
N ASN A 203 -21.93 19.69 17.31
CA ASN A 203 -21.17 20.74 17.96
C ASN A 203 -21.42 22.12 17.31
N PRO A 204 -22.37 22.91 17.85
CA PRO A 204 -22.72 24.22 17.28
C PRO A 204 -21.56 25.22 17.18
N SER A 205 -20.50 25.06 17.99
CA SER A 205 -19.35 25.98 17.94
C SER A 205 -18.57 25.89 16.63
N CYS A 206 -18.62 24.76 15.93
CA CYS A 206 -17.92 24.58 14.65
C CYS A 206 -18.46 25.48 13.53
N CYS A 207 -19.70 25.98 13.68
CA CYS A 207 -20.39 26.71 12.61
C CYS A 207 -20.73 28.16 12.98
N SER A 208 -20.69 28.50 14.27
CA SER A 208 -20.75 29.89 14.75
C SER A 208 -19.40 30.45 15.20
N GLY A 209 -18.39 29.59 15.37
CA GLY A 209 -17.06 29.92 15.87
C GLY A 209 -15.96 29.58 14.87
N ASN A 210 -14.81 29.12 15.34
CA ASN A 210 -13.73 28.66 14.48
C ASN A 210 -13.89 27.16 14.18
N TRP A 211 -13.51 26.75 12.98
CA TRP A 211 -13.36 25.34 12.63
C TRP A 211 -11.99 24.87 13.15
N ASP A 212 -11.94 24.30 14.35
CA ASP A 212 -10.70 23.90 15.02
C ASP A 212 -10.45 22.38 14.97
N SER A 213 -9.34 21.93 15.58
CA SER A 213 -9.01 20.50 15.69
C SER A 213 -10.13 19.63 16.27
N SER A 214 -10.99 20.18 17.14
CA SER A 214 -12.14 19.42 17.68
C SER A 214 -13.22 19.24 16.63
N CYS A 215 -13.44 20.22 15.76
CA CYS A 215 -14.33 20.12 14.61
C CYS A 215 -13.79 19.13 13.57
N VAL A 216 -12.48 19.15 13.29
CA VAL A 216 -11.83 18.20 12.38
C VAL A 216 -11.92 16.76 12.93
N ALA A 217 -11.71 16.56 14.23
CA ALA A 217 -11.81 15.23 14.85
C ALA A 217 -13.22 14.61 14.78
N LEU A 218 -14.28 15.42 14.67
CA LEU A 218 -15.65 14.93 14.52
C LEU A 218 -15.90 14.29 13.14
N ILE A 219 -15.10 14.60 12.12
CA ILE A 219 -15.30 14.12 10.74
C ILE A 219 -15.26 12.59 10.67
N ASP A 220 -14.33 11.95 11.38
CA ASP A 220 -14.22 10.50 11.45
C ASP A 220 -15.48 9.87 12.05
N THR A 221 -15.96 10.44 13.14
CA THR A 221 -17.09 9.87 13.90
C THR A 221 -18.48 10.21 13.35
N VAL A 222 -18.64 11.40 12.75
CA VAL A 222 -19.94 11.92 12.28
C VAL A 222 -20.14 11.59 10.80
N CYS A 223 -19.06 11.62 10.02
CA CYS A 223 -19.14 11.57 8.56
C CYS A 223 -18.53 10.30 7.97
N ASP A 224 -17.98 9.40 8.79
CA ASP A 224 -17.32 8.17 8.36
C ASP A 224 -16.22 8.45 7.31
N ALA A 225 -15.47 9.54 7.55
CA ALA A 225 -14.46 10.08 6.65
C ALA A 225 -13.20 10.49 7.39
N SER A 226 -12.04 10.36 6.76
CA SER A 226 -10.75 10.61 7.39
C SER A 226 -9.98 11.75 6.71
N CYS A 227 -9.51 12.71 7.52
CA CYS A 227 -8.61 13.78 7.08
C CYS A 227 -7.16 13.26 7.08
N TYR A 228 -6.62 12.90 5.91
CA TYR A 228 -5.20 12.59 5.81
C TYR A 228 -4.43 13.87 5.47
N ALA A 229 -3.42 14.19 6.29
CA ALA A 229 -2.39 15.11 5.87
C ALA A 229 -1.61 14.44 4.73
N ASP A 230 -1.47 15.10 3.58
CA ASP A 230 -0.50 14.67 2.58
C ASP A 230 0.90 14.82 3.22
N PRO A 231 1.71 13.74 3.30
CA PRO A 231 3.05 13.82 3.88
C PRO A 231 4.04 14.67 3.07
N TYR A 232 3.64 15.27 1.94
CA TYR A 232 4.50 16.04 1.03
C TYR A 232 4.15 17.52 0.88
N ASP A 233 3.21 18.06 1.67
CA ASP A 233 2.90 19.52 1.72
C ASP A 233 3.81 20.28 2.72
#